data_AF-A0A3R6W0R3-F1
#
_entry.id   AF-A0A3R6W0R3-F1
#
_cell.length_a   1.000
_cell.length_b   1.000
_cell.length_c   1.000
_cell.angle_alpha   90.00
_cell.angle_beta   90.00
_cell.angle_gamma   90.00
#
_symmetry.space_group_name_H-M   'P 1'
#
loop_
_entity.id
_entity.type
_entity.pdbx_description
1 polymer ?
#
loop_
_entity_poly.entity_id
_entity_poly.type
_entity_poly.pdbx_seq_one_letter_code
_entity_poly.pdbx_strand_id
1 'polypeptide(L)'
;MSRVKFHWKSLCLSMLFLLNLVLMPLKPYLTEVSPIEPENKYRPSYLTAVNTSEEQTQACWMSQMYNASTMTLDTLYFVDSLRIVEVMRTVAPNEICSDEAELANIVDAVRGIIFFTPAFKQYLAVRWGCGGATPTPHQHLPPQVWLLTLGSIPVSTSVAWVVPENEGTTVYYAYMPGIKSQAWRLTILCFRLAASVWIFHLSIAGYYNHVRHLRGNLDAFPLHGYTKASRYEIVVGEPTCIVLANPWLCLWFLLDLVTNTEYIGMACLRVCQINNLVYFCLGMLYLGRTVWCGYTALAVLNILLKRRHKAHWVKPTNTTILALAASLAGGGIMYIQTEWQEHLDMYFTLYVVHYVSDTHETTTMETAPAMLVYALSMTMLPFVIAAMQHVANFLLHHWKLCRAGRITSMLISSARHSLTRSMMSQCEYNDVKHRVVLWLCGLTKLKPRGRHFTGGSIYSLFRAAPGYQAQCTLSQRGGDCYILCYDPSDRLLECTRVTLVSQVDLAHHTQLLQQKTTSAAVGRVVLGLDRNHGSTVMELFQGERNSPWIA
;
A
#
# COMPACT_ATOMS: atom_id res chain seq x y z
N MET A 1 -19.28 -38.34 -12.16
CA MET A 1 -18.36 -37.19 -12.33
C MET A 1 -19.08 -35.91 -11.93
N SER A 2 -18.47 -35.04 -11.13
CA SER A 2 -19.08 -33.74 -10.74
C SER A 2 -19.28 -32.86 -11.99
N ARG A 3 -20.44 -32.20 -12.06
CA ARG A 3 -20.86 -31.34 -13.16
C ARG A 3 -20.09 -30.01 -13.16
N VAL A 4 -19.49 -29.66 -12.02
CA VAL A 4 -18.83 -28.39 -11.75
C VAL A 4 -17.32 -28.59 -11.55
N LYS A 5 -16.53 -27.82 -12.30
CA LYS A 5 -15.06 -27.76 -12.17
C LYS A 5 -14.60 -26.35 -11.79
N PHE A 6 -13.45 -26.23 -11.16
CA PHE A 6 -12.77 -24.94 -10.99
C PHE A 6 -11.80 -24.71 -12.14
N HIS A 7 -11.77 -23.49 -12.65
CA HIS A 7 -10.75 -23.09 -13.61
C HIS A 7 -9.40 -22.99 -12.89
N TRP A 8 -8.44 -23.83 -13.29
CA TRP A 8 -7.22 -24.06 -12.49
C TRP A 8 -6.33 -22.81 -12.37
N LYS A 9 -6.23 -21.98 -13.42
CA LYS A 9 -5.41 -20.76 -13.37
C LYS A 9 -5.96 -19.75 -12.40
N SER A 10 -7.28 -19.58 -12.36
CA SER A 10 -7.91 -18.65 -11.41
C SER A 10 -7.78 -19.16 -9.99
N LEU A 11 -7.86 -20.48 -9.77
CA LEU A 11 -7.64 -21.06 -8.45
C LEU A 11 -6.19 -20.82 -7.99
N CYS A 12 -5.21 -21.06 -8.87
CA CYS A 12 -3.79 -20.79 -8.58
C CYS A 12 -3.55 -19.30 -8.24
N LEU A 13 -4.07 -18.38 -9.06
CA LEU A 13 -3.96 -16.94 -8.81
C LEU A 13 -4.64 -16.52 -7.50
N SER A 14 -5.83 -17.04 -7.20
CA SER A 14 -6.56 -16.78 -5.95
C SER A 14 -5.75 -17.25 -4.73
N MET A 15 -5.14 -18.43 -4.81
CA MET A 15 -4.27 -18.97 -3.77
C MET A 15 -2.98 -18.14 -3.60
N LEU A 16 -2.39 -17.64 -4.69
CA LEU A 16 -1.26 -16.71 -4.61
C LEU A 16 -1.64 -15.39 -3.92
N PHE A 17 -2.82 -14.84 -4.20
CA PHE A 17 -3.32 -13.66 -3.49
C PHE A 17 -3.55 -13.95 -2.00
N LEU A 18 -4.13 -15.11 -1.66
CA LEU A 18 -4.29 -15.53 -0.27
C LEU A 18 -2.94 -15.65 0.44
N LEU A 19 -1.98 -16.33 -0.17
CA LEU A 19 -0.63 -16.48 0.39
C LEU A 19 0.02 -15.12 0.61
N ASN A 20 -0.05 -14.23 -0.38
CA ASN A 20 0.47 -12.87 -0.25
C ASN A 20 -0.19 -12.09 0.90
N LEU A 21 -1.50 -12.22 1.10
CA LEU A 21 -2.24 -11.57 2.20
C LEU A 21 -1.83 -12.13 3.56
N VAL A 22 -1.75 -13.46 3.71
CA VAL A 22 -1.38 -14.11 4.97
C VAL A 22 0.07 -13.80 5.33
N LEU A 23 0.95 -13.65 4.34
CA LEU A 23 2.35 -13.29 4.58
C LEU A 23 2.59 -11.78 4.73
N MET A 24 1.59 -10.91 4.49
CA MET A 24 1.78 -9.46 4.60
C MET A 24 2.35 -9.01 5.95
N PRO A 25 1.86 -9.51 7.12
CA PRO A 25 2.44 -9.13 8.42
C PRO A 25 3.90 -9.53 8.59
N LEU A 26 4.39 -10.52 7.83
CA LEU A 26 5.76 -11.06 7.96
C LEU A 26 6.75 -10.44 6.97
N LYS A 27 6.27 -9.75 5.92
CA LYS A 27 7.12 -9.02 4.96
C LYS A 27 8.14 -8.07 5.59
N PRO A 28 7.87 -7.40 6.72
CA PRO A 28 8.85 -6.49 7.30
C PRO A 28 10.17 -7.18 7.69
N TYR A 29 10.16 -8.47 8.01
CA TYR A 29 11.37 -9.23 8.33
C TYR A 29 12.33 -9.45 7.15
N LEU A 30 11.98 -9.00 5.94
CA LEU A 30 12.93 -8.89 4.84
C LEU A 30 13.99 -7.81 5.09
N THR A 31 13.69 -6.85 5.98
CA THR A 31 14.58 -5.73 6.29
C THR A 31 14.80 -5.55 7.79
N GLU A 32 13.83 -5.92 8.63
CA GLU A 32 13.94 -5.86 10.08
C GLU A 32 14.82 -6.99 10.63
N VAL A 33 15.34 -6.76 11.84
CA VAL A 33 16.14 -7.74 12.57
C VAL A 33 15.33 -8.99 12.90
N SER A 34 15.98 -10.17 12.87
CA SER A 34 15.34 -11.44 13.21
C SER A 34 14.78 -11.41 14.64
N PRO A 35 13.56 -11.92 14.89
CA PRO A 35 12.98 -11.93 16.23
C PRO A 35 13.61 -12.99 17.15
N ILE A 36 14.31 -13.97 16.60
CA ILE A 36 14.86 -15.12 17.35
C ILE A 36 16.30 -14.87 17.76
N GLU A 37 17.04 -14.04 17.02
CA GLU A 37 18.47 -13.86 17.23
C GLU A 37 18.76 -12.97 18.47
N PRO A 38 19.75 -13.34 19.29
CA PRO A 38 20.08 -12.59 20.48
C PRO A 38 20.68 -11.22 20.11
N GLU A 39 20.49 -10.22 20.97
CA GLU A 39 20.91 -8.84 20.71
C GLU A 39 22.42 -8.71 20.49
N ASN A 40 23.18 -9.49 21.25
CA ASN A 40 24.64 -9.52 21.19
C ASN A 40 25.20 -10.06 19.86
N LYS A 41 24.37 -10.72 19.03
CA LYS A 41 24.78 -11.15 17.68
C LYS A 41 25.08 -9.95 16.80
N TYR A 42 24.27 -8.90 16.92
CA TYR A 42 24.37 -7.73 16.06
C TYR A 42 25.37 -6.73 16.60
N ARG A 43 25.45 -6.58 17.93
CA ARG A 43 26.32 -5.57 18.55
C ARG A 43 26.92 -6.09 19.85
N PRO A 44 28.16 -5.72 20.17
CA PRO A 44 28.72 -5.94 21.51
C PRO A 44 27.82 -5.35 22.61
N SER A 45 27.79 -5.97 23.79
CA SER A 45 26.87 -5.62 24.89
C SER A 45 27.00 -4.18 25.44
N TYR A 46 28.12 -3.52 25.18
CA TYR A 46 28.38 -2.10 25.52
C TYR A 46 27.93 -1.13 24.42
N LEU A 47 27.38 -1.62 23.30
CA LEU A 47 26.81 -0.82 22.21
C LEU A 47 25.32 -1.11 21.97
N THR A 48 24.73 -2.01 22.79
CA THR A 48 23.33 -2.44 22.66
C THR A 48 22.35 -1.49 23.35
N ALA A 49 22.79 -0.78 24.40
CA ALA A 49 21.96 0.22 25.06
C ALA A 49 22.23 1.59 24.42
N VAL A 50 21.17 2.28 23.99
CA VAL A 50 21.23 3.72 23.68
C VAL A 50 21.32 4.47 25.01
N ASN A 51 22.48 4.36 25.68
CA ASN A 51 22.76 4.99 26.95
C ASN A 51 23.70 6.18 26.71
N THR A 52 23.31 7.32 27.26
CA THR A 52 23.90 8.64 27.03
C THR A 52 25.38 8.77 27.45
N SER A 53 25.88 7.87 28.30
CA SER A 53 27.25 7.92 28.82
C SER A 53 28.33 7.31 27.91
N GLU A 54 27.95 6.58 26.85
CA GLU A 54 28.90 5.84 25.98
C GLU A 54 28.85 6.30 24.50
N GLU A 55 28.11 7.36 24.21
CA GLU A 55 27.81 7.79 22.84
C GLU A 55 29.05 8.26 22.08
N GLN A 56 29.95 8.96 22.74
CA GLN A 56 31.22 9.38 22.12
C GLN A 56 32.12 8.17 21.82
N THR A 57 32.10 7.14 22.67
CA THR A 57 32.81 5.88 22.43
C THR A 57 32.21 5.15 21.22
N GLN A 58 30.89 5.15 21.09
CA GLN A 58 30.19 4.59 19.94
C GLN A 58 30.51 5.35 18.65
N ALA A 59 30.54 6.68 18.71
CA ALA A 59 30.90 7.53 17.59
C ALA A 59 32.33 7.27 17.10
N CYS A 60 33.29 7.18 18.03
CA CYS A 60 34.69 6.84 17.75
C CYS A 60 34.83 5.42 17.19
N TRP A 61 34.08 4.45 17.72
CA TRP A 61 34.10 3.08 17.20
C TRP A 61 33.56 3.01 15.76
N MET A 62 32.47 3.73 15.44
CA MET A 62 31.91 3.76 14.09
C MET A 62 32.87 4.42 13.09
N SER A 63 33.49 5.54 13.45
CA SER A 63 34.44 6.23 12.55
C SER A 63 35.72 5.43 12.30
N GLN A 64 36.13 4.60 13.27
CA GLN A 64 37.23 3.66 13.09
C GLN A 64 36.84 2.45 12.23
N MET A 65 35.62 1.94 12.38
CA MET A 65 35.16 0.76 11.64
C MET A 65 34.85 1.07 10.18
N TYR A 66 34.27 2.24 9.91
CA TYR A 66 33.86 2.67 8.57
C TYR A 66 34.75 3.84 8.13
N ASN A 67 35.71 3.56 7.28
CA ASN A 67 36.66 4.56 6.78
C ASN A 67 37.15 4.20 5.37
N ALA A 68 38.05 5.01 4.82
CA ALA A 68 38.60 4.81 3.49
C ALA A 68 39.39 3.50 3.29
N SER A 69 39.83 2.84 4.38
CA SER A 69 40.51 1.53 4.31
C SER A 69 39.54 0.35 4.33
N THR A 70 38.34 0.51 4.92
CA THR A 70 37.34 -0.56 5.01
C THR A 70 36.25 -0.46 3.95
N MET A 71 35.99 0.74 3.43
CA MET A 71 35.09 1.00 2.31
C MET A 71 35.89 1.35 1.06
N THR A 72 35.54 0.78 -0.10
CA THR A 72 36.17 1.18 -1.36
C THR A 72 35.82 2.63 -1.69
N LEU A 73 36.74 3.36 -2.32
CA LEU A 73 36.59 4.79 -2.62
C LEU A 73 35.36 5.12 -3.49
N ASP A 74 34.89 4.17 -4.30
CA ASP A 74 33.69 4.34 -5.14
C ASP A 74 32.36 4.04 -4.40
N THR A 75 32.43 3.54 -3.16
CA THR A 75 31.24 3.16 -2.40
C THR A 75 30.62 4.39 -1.73
N LEU A 76 29.52 4.89 -2.32
CA LEU A 76 28.71 5.98 -1.76
C LEU A 76 27.75 5.51 -0.64
N TYR A 77 27.47 4.21 -0.59
CA TYR A 77 26.57 3.63 0.40
C TYR A 77 26.97 2.21 0.73
N PHE A 78 27.08 1.94 2.03
CA PHE A 78 27.51 0.67 2.57
C PHE A 78 26.52 0.18 3.63
N VAL A 79 26.20 -1.10 3.58
CA VAL A 79 25.27 -1.75 4.51
C VAL A 79 26.04 -2.80 5.29
N ASP A 80 26.24 -2.56 6.59
CA ASP A 80 26.71 -3.61 7.49
C ASP A 80 25.51 -4.42 7.99
N SER A 81 25.20 -5.52 7.29
CA SER A 81 24.11 -6.41 7.68
C SER A 81 24.38 -7.19 8.96
N LEU A 82 25.64 -7.34 9.37
CA LEU A 82 25.99 -8.02 10.62
C LEU A 82 25.69 -7.13 11.81
N ARG A 83 25.97 -5.82 11.69
CA ARG A 83 25.82 -4.84 12.78
C ARG A 83 24.57 -3.98 12.69
N ILE A 84 23.83 -4.12 11.58
CA ILE A 84 22.62 -3.38 11.27
C ILE A 84 22.94 -1.88 11.31
N VAL A 85 23.85 -1.46 10.43
CA VAL A 85 24.26 -0.07 10.25
C VAL A 85 24.21 0.29 8.76
N GLU A 86 23.62 1.43 8.46
CA GLU A 86 23.61 2.02 7.12
C GLU A 86 24.61 3.18 7.10
N VAL A 87 25.57 3.16 6.18
CA VAL A 87 26.61 4.18 6.07
C VAL A 87 26.51 4.87 4.71
N MET A 88 26.36 6.19 4.73
CA MET A 88 26.43 7.06 3.57
C MET A 88 27.78 7.77 3.53
N ARG A 89 28.35 7.87 2.32
CA ARG A 89 29.58 8.61 2.05
C ARG A 89 29.26 9.69 1.02
N THR A 90 29.60 10.93 1.35
CA THR A 90 29.55 12.07 0.43
C THR A 90 30.94 12.67 0.33
N VAL A 91 31.44 12.83 -0.89
CA VAL A 91 32.70 13.54 -1.16
C VAL A 91 32.35 14.93 -1.64
N ALA A 92 32.88 15.94 -0.97
CA ALA A 92 32.75 17.33 -1.35
C ALA A 92 34.13 17.94 -1.63
N PRO A 93 34.23 18.99 -2.45
CA PRO A 93 35.49 19.73 -2.62
C PRO A 93 35.98 20.37 -1.31
N ASN A 94 37.27 20.69 -1.24
CA ASN A 94 37.93 21.14 -0.01
C ASN A 94 37.56 22.56 0.42
N GLU A 95 37.31 23.45 -0.54
CA GLU A 95 36.86 24.82 -0.32
C GLU A 95 35.87 25.19 -1.42
N ILE A 96 34.83 25.93 -1.03
CA ILE A 96 33.78 26.38 -1.93
C ILE A 96 33.64 27.88 -1.72
N CYS A 97 34.32 28.63 -2.58
CA CYS A 97 34.22 30.08 -2.60
C CYS A 97 33.11 30.55 -3.53
N SER A 98 31.89 30.20 -3.13
CA SER A 98 30.66 30.56 -3.83
C SER A 98 29.76 31.45 -2.97
N ASP A 99 28.71 32.00 -3.58
CA ASP A 99 27.66 32.76 -2.87
C ASP A 99 27.02 31.93 -1.74
N GLU A 100 26.45 32.56 -0.71
CA GLU A 100 25.84 31.89 0.45
C GLU A 100 24.78 30.87 0.03
N ALA A 101 24.03 31.17 -1.04
CA ALA A 101 23.04 30.27 -1.61
C ALA A 101 23.66 29.00 -2.22
N GLU A 102 24.82 29.10 -2.87
CA GLU A 102 25.50 27.94 -3.47
C GLU A 102 26.16 27.07 -2.40
N LEU A 103 26.71 27.69 -1.34
CA LEU A 103 27.20 26.98 -0.17
C LEU A 103 26.08 26.19 0.52
N ALA A 104 24.91 26.80 0.71
CA ALA A 104 23.73 26.12 1.25
C ALA A 104 23.31 24.93 0.38
N ASN A 105 23.26 25.11 -0.94
CA ASN A 105 22.92 24.04 -1.89
C ASN A 105 23.87 22.83 -1.77
N ILE A 106 25.16 23.06 -1.55
CA ILE A 106 26.14 21.98 -1.45
C ILE A 106 26.08 21.27 -0.09
N VAL A 107 25.81 22.02 0.99
CA VAL A 107 25.53 21.42 2.30
C VAL A 107 24.27 20.56 2.24
N ASP A 108 23.22 21.02 1.57
CA ASP A 108 21.98 20.26 1.41
C ASP A 108 22.08 19.12 0.38
N ALA A 109 23.10 19.11 -0.47
CA ALA A 109 23.42 17.98 -1.33
C ALA A 109 24.07 16.80 -0.55
N VAL A 110 24.46 17.00 0.72
CA VAL A 110 25.03 15.92 1.54
C VAL A 110 24.01 14.81 1.77
N ARG A 111 24.40 13.56 1.55
CA ARG A 111 23.50 12.42 1.73
C ARG A 111 23.12 12.25 3.20
N GLY A 112 21.83 12.15 3.48
CA GLY A 112 21.30 11.99 4.83
C GLY A 112 21.11 13.30 5.60
N ILE A 113 21.28 14.46 4.94
CA ILE A 113 21.24 15.79 5.56
C ILE A 113 19.96 16.10 6.34
N ILE A 114 18.83 15.47 5.98
CA ILE A 114 17.55 15.60 6.72
C ILE A 114 17.63 15.10 8.16
N PHE A 115 18.56 14.18 8.44
CA PHE A 115 18.77 13.61 9.76
C PHE A 115 19.88 14.32 10.53
N PHE A 116 20.53 15.35 9.96
CA PHE A 116 21.62 16.06 10.62
C PHE A 116 21.10 17.08 11.61
N THR A 117 21.88 17.36 12.66
CA THR A 117 21.55 18.42 13.61
C THR A 117 21.83 19.81 13.01
N PRO A 118 21.13 20.86 13.46
CA PRO A 118 21.45 22.23 13.07
C PRO A 118 22.92 22.60 13.30
N ALA A 119 23.49 22.17 14.44
CA ALA A 119 24.88 22.42 14.78
C ALA A 119 25.85 21.77 13.78
N PHE A 120 25.58 20.53 13.35
CA PHE A 120 26.44 19.84 12.39
C PHE A 120 26.30 20.42 10.98
N LYS A 121 25.10 20.85 10.56
CA LYS A 121 24.91 21.60 9.30
C LYS A 121 25.71 22.91 9.30
N GLN A 122 25.64 23.68 10.39
CA GLN A 122 26.38 24.93 10.52
C GLN A 122 27.90 24.69 10.50
N TYR A 123 28.37 23.61 11.12
CA TYR A 123 29.76 23.20 11.06
C TYR A 123 30.22 22.94 9.61
N LEU A 124 29.44 22.22 8.80
CA LEU A 124 29.75 21.99 7.38
C LEU A 124 29.78 23.30 6.59
N ALA A 125 28.84 24.22 6.83
CA ALA A 125 28.82 25.52 6.18
C ALA A 125 30.08 26.36 6.51
N VAL A 126 30.49 26.43 7.78
CA VAL A 126 31.71 27.13 8.19
C VAL A 126 32.96 26.46 7.61
N ARG A 127 32.97 25.13 7.52
CA ARG A 127 34.09 24.33 7.00
C ARG A 127 34.33 24.56 5.51
N TRP A 128 33.26 24.73 4.72
CA TRP A 128 33.34 24.89 3.26
C TRP A 128 33.31 26.35 2.78
N GLY A 129 32.83 27.29 3.59
CA GLY A 129 32.78 28.72 3.22
C GLY A 129 34.16 29.40 3.16
N CYS A 130 34.25 30.51 2.39
CA CYS A 130 35.48 31.30 2.31
C CYS A 130 35.88 31.86 3.68
N GLY A 131 37.13 31.67 4.08
CA GLY A 131 37.66 32.15 5.36
C GLY A 131 37.41 31.22 6.54
N GLY A 132 36.78 30.06 6.31
CA GLY A 132 36.93 28.93 7.23
C GLY A 132 38.41 28.66 7.40
N ALA A 133 38.89 28.60 8.66
CA ALA A 133 40.30 28.34 8.93
C ALA A 133 40.71 27.09 8.12
N THR A 134 41.76 27.20 7.29
CA THR A 134 42.38 26.03 6.67
C THR A 134 42.59 25.04 7.80
N PRO A 135 41.86 23.91 7.84
CA PRO A 135 42.06 22.98 8.90
C PRO A 135 43.49 22.54 8.75
N THR A 136 44.26 22.68 9.82
CA THR A 136 45.53 21.98 9.88
C THR A 136 45.23 20.53 9.50
N PRO A 137 46.01 19.88 8.61
CA PRO A 137 45.72 18.56 8.04
C PRO A 137 45.60 17.41 9.08
N HIS A 138 45.64 17.74 10.37
CA HIS A 138 45.58 16.85 11.52
C HIS A 138 44.47 17.20 12.53
N GLN A 139 43.63 18.20 12.27
CA GLN A 139 42.52 18.54 13.16
C GLN A 139 41.31 17.63 12.86
N HIS A 140 41.45 16.36 13.22
CA HIS A 140 40.32 15.43 13.26
C HIS A 140 39.36 15.91 14.35
N LEU A 141 38.25 16.53 13.95
CA LEU A 141 37.17 16.74 14.92
C LEU A 141 36.64 15.38 15.38
N PRO A 142 36.29 15.27 16.66
CA PRO A 142 35.65 14.07 17.16
C PRO A 142 34.36 13.81 16.37
N PRO A 143 34.05 12.53 16.07
CA PRO A 143 32.79 12.18 15.44
C PRO A 143 31.62 12.67 16.31
N GLN A 144 30.60 13.23 15.67
CA GLN A 144 29.42 13.76 16.34
C GLN A 144 28.32 12.71 16.37
N VAL A 145 27.57 12.69 17.46
CA VAL A 145 26.52 11.71 17.73
C VAL A 145 25.27 12.41 18.24
N TRP A 146 24.12 11.93 17.80
CA TRP A 146 22.82 12.37 18.29
C TRP A 146 21.79 11.25 18.17
N LEU A 147 20.72 11.36 18.96
CA LEU A 147 19.63 10.41 18.96
C LEU A 147 18.43 10.96 18.23
N LEU A 148 17.76 10.09 17.48
CA LEU A 148 16.40 10.34 17.01
C LEU A 148 15.43 9.71 17.99
N THR A 149 14.45 10.49 18.46
CA THR A 149 13.43 10.05 19.41
C THR A 149 12.05 10.00 18.76
N LEU A 150 11.17 9.18 19.33
CA LEU A 150 9.74 9.16 19.06
C LEU A 150 9.01 9.37 20.39
N GLY A 151 8.53 10.59 20.62
CA GLY A 151 7.89 10.96 21.89
C GLY A 151 8.83 10.70 23.08
N SER A 152 10.07 11.21 22.98
CA SER A 152 11.16 11.03 23.96
C SER A 152 11.75 9.62 24.09
N ILE A 153 11.22 8.61 23.38
CA ILE A 153 11.82 7.26 23.36
C ILE A 153 12.87 7.22 22.24
N PRO A 154 14.14 6.88 22.51
CA PRO A 154 15.14 6.76 21.46
C PRO A 154 14.80 5.62 20.49
N VAL A 155 14.77 5.94 19.19
CA VAL A 155 14.50 4.99 18.10
C VAL A 155 15.74 4.69 17.27
N SER A 156 16.68 5.62 17.15
CA SER A 156 17.93 5.37 16.42
C SER A 156 19.04 6.31 16.84
N THR A 157 20.28 5.87 16.67
CA THR A 157 21.48 6.68 16.83
C THR A 157 22.00 7.09 15.46
N SER A 158 22.33 8.36 15.33
CA SER A 158 22.96 8.92 14.14
C SER A 158 24.37 9.39 14.51
N VAL A 159 25.35 9.06 13.66
CA VAL A 159 26.74 9.48 13.84
C VAL A 159 27.24 10.07 12.54
N ALA A 160 27.92 11.21 12.60
CA ALA A 160 28.60 11.78 11.44
C ALA A 160 30.02 12.21 11.76
N TRP A 161 30.91 12.02 10.80
CA TRP A 161 32.30 12.46 10.90
C TRP A 161 32.82 12.92 9.56
N VAL A 162 33.83 13.78 9.62
CA VAL A 162 34.42 14.43 8.46
C VAL A 162 35.89 14.07 8.39
N VAL A 163 36.31 13.55 7.24
CA VAL A 163 37.69 13.17 6.97
C VAL A 163 38.22 14.08 5.86
N PRO A 164 39.24 14.91 6.13
CA PRO A 164 39.91 15.66 5.08
C PRO A 164 40.76 14.69 4.23
N GLU A 165 40.63 14.77 2.91
CA GLU A 165 41.42 14.05 1.92
C GLU A 165 42.16 15.05 1.01
N ASN A 166 43.15 14.58 0.26
CA ASN A 166 44.01 15.45 -0.55
C ASN A 166 43.23 16.26 -1.61
N GLU A 167 42.16 15.69 -2.17
CA GLU A 167 41.37 16.29 -3.26
C GLU A 167 39.97 16.77 -2.81
N GLY A 168 39.63 16.59 -1.53
CA GLY A 168 38.30 16.92 -1.03
C GLY A 168 38.10 16.56 0.42
N THR A 169 36.92 16.87 0.93
CA THR A 169 36.48 16.52 2.27
C THR A 169 35.39 15.48 2.17
N THR A 170 35.60 14.33 2.80
CA THR A 170 34.61 13.25 2.83
C THR A 170 33.80 13.32 4.11
N VAL A 171 32.48 13.40 3.95
CA VAL A 171 31.51 13.33 5.04
C VAL A 171 30.94 11.91 5.07
N TYR A 172 31.07 11.26 6.22
CA TYR A 172 30.44 9.99 6.50
C TYR A 172 29.26 10.21 7.44
N TYR A 173 28.16 9.53 7.15
CA TYR A 173 26.98 9.48 7.99
C TYR A 173 26.58 8.03 8.22
N ALA A 174 26.50 7.62 9.48
CA ALA A 174 26.06 6.31 9.90
C ALA A 174 24.72 6.40 10.63
N TYR A 175 23.76 5.61 10.18
CA TYR A 175 22.46 5.43 10.81
C TYR A 175 22.37 4.05 11.44
N MET A 176 22.03 4.03 12.72
CA MET A 176 21.94 2.81 13.51
C MET A 176 20.56 2.73 14.18
N PRO A 177 19.64 1.85 13.73
CA PRO A 177 18.36 1.65 14.41
C PRO A 177 18.57 1.08 15.82
N GLY A 178 17.71 1.48 16.74
CA GLY A 178 17.62 0.91 18.07
C GLY A 178 17.12 -0.53 17.99
N ILE A 179 17.91 -1.47 18.50
CA ILE A 179 17.51 -2.88 18.57
C ILE A 179 16.71 -3.07 19.85
N LYS A 180 15.41 -3.34 19.71
CA LYS A 180 14.54 -3.65 20.85
C LYS A 180 14.88 -5.02 21.44
N SER A 181 14.49 -5.20 22.71
CA SER A 181 14.78 -6.43 23.43
C SER A 181 14.26 -7.67 22.69
N GLN A 182 14.93 -8.81 22.84
CA GLN A 182 14.47 -10.06 22.22
C GLN A 182 13.03 -10.41 22.63
N ALA A 183 12.65 -10.17 23.89
CA ALA A 183 11.29 -10.37 24.37
C ALA A 183 10.26 -9.49 23.62
N TRP A 184 10.59 -8.22 23.35
CA TRP A 184 9.75 -7.34 22.55
C TRP A 184 9.61 -7.85 21.11
N ARG A 185 10.73 -8.23 20.49
CA ARG A 185 10.73 -8.75 19.11
C ARG A 185 9.90 -10.04 18.96
N LEU A 186 9.97 -10.94 19.95
CA LEU A 186 9.12 -12.14 20.00
C LEU A 186 7.64 -11.79 20.21
N THR A 187 7.36 -10.77 21.03
CA THR A 187 5.98 -10.27 21.22
C THR A 187 5.40 -9.73 19.90
N ILE A 188 6.18 -8.94 19.16
CA ILE A 188 5.79 -8.44 17.83
C ILE A 188 5.65 -9.59 16.82
N LEU A 189 6.49 -10.62 16.87
CA LEU A 189 6.32 -11.81 16.04
C LEU A 189 4.99 -12.51 16.33
N CYS A 190 4.66 -12.75 17.60
CA CYS A 190 3.36 -13.32 18.00
C CYS A 190 2.20 -12.44 17.54
N PHE A 191 2.31 -11.11 17.67
CA PHE A 191 1.34 -10.14 17.19
C PHE A 191 1.11 -10.23 15.67
N ARG A 192 2.17 -10.37 14.87
CA ARG A 192 2.10 -10.55 13.41
C ARG A 192 1.57 -11.92 12.99
N LEU A 193 1.93 -12.98 13.72
CA LEU A 193 1.40 -14.33 13.49
C LEU A 193 -0.11 -14.39 13.78
N ALA A 194 -0.56 -13.74 14.86
CA ALA A 194 -1.98 -13.60 15.18
C ALA A 194 -2.74 -12.88 14.07
N ALA A 195 -2.19 -11.78 13.53
CA ALA A 195 -2.76 -11.09 12.36
C ALA A 195 -2.84 -12.00 11.14
N SER A 196 -1.80 -12.80 10.88
CA SER A 196 -1.75 -13.74 9.75
C SER A 196 -2.83 -14.82 9.86
N VAL A 197 -3.02 -15.39 11.06
CA VAL A 197 -4.10 -16.36 11.35
C VAL A 197 -5.47 -15.70 11.19
N TRP A 198 -5.63 -14.46 11.67
CA TRP A 198 -6.88 -13.73 11.53
C TRP A 198 -7.23 -13.45 10.06
N ILE A 199 -6.26 -13.01 9.25
CA ILE A 199 -6.42 -12.81 7.80
C ILE A 199 -6.82 -14.11 7.10
N PHE A 200 -6.18 -15.23 7.46
CA PHE A 200 -6.53 -16.54 6.93
C PHE A 200 -7.98 -16.90 7.30
N HIS A 201 -8.37 -16.75 8.57
CA HIS A 201 -9.71 -17.04 9.04
C HIS A 201 -10.77 -16.18 8.34
N LEU A 202 -10.53 -14.87 8.18
CA LEU A 202 -11.41 -13.96 7.45
C LEU A 202 -11.55 -14.37 5.98
N SER A 203 -10.46 -14.77 5.34
CA SER A 203 -10.46 -15.21 3.95
C SER A 203 -11.22 -16.54 3.76
N ILE A 204 -11.05 -17.49 4.67
CA ILE A 204 -11.75 -18.77 4.61
C ILE A 204 -13.24 -18.59 4.89
N ALA A 205 -13.58 -17.95 6.01
CA ALA A 205 -14.96 -17.76 6.45
C ALA A 205 -15.74 -16.83 5.52
N GLY A 206 -15.13 -15.71 5.10
CA GLY A 206 -15.78 -14.67 4.31
C GLY A 206 -15.73 -14.87 2.80
N TYR A 207 -14.91 -15.80 2.28
CA TYR A 207 -14.77 -16.01 0.84
C TYR A 207 -14.80 -17.48 0.42
N TYR A 208 -13.79 -18.27 0.80
CA TYR A 208 -13.62 -19.62 0.24
C TYR A 208 -14.72 -20.60 0.65
N ASN A 209 -15.30 -20.47 1.85
CA ASN A 209 -16.46 -21.25 2.24
C ASN A 209 -17.68 -20.95 1.35
N HIS A 210 -17.88 -19.70 0.95
CA HIS A 210 -18.92 -19.34 -0.01
C HIS A 210 -18.62 -19.85 -1.42
N VAL A 211 -17.36 -19.87 -1.85
CA VAL A 211 -16.96 -20.49 -3.15
C VAL A 211 -17.24 -22.00 -3.14
N ARG A 212 -17.00 -22.69 -2.01
CA ARG A 212 -17.37 -24.11 -1.85
C ARG A 212 -18.89 -24.30 -1.89
N HIS A 213 -19.65 -23.44 -1.24
CA HIS A 213 -21.11 -23.44 -1.31
C HIS A 213 -21.59 -23.28 -2.76
N LEU A 214 -21.03 -22.34 -3.52
CA LEU A 214 -21.36 -22.12 -4.93
C LEU A 214 -21.20 -23.40 -5.77
N ARG A 215 -20.07 -24.10 -5.60
CA ARG A 215 -19.83 -25.37 -6.28
C ARG A 215 -20.89 -26.41 -5.92
N GLY A 216 -21.15 -26.60 -4.63
CA GLY A 216 -22.15 -27.56 -4.14
C GLY A 216 -23.57 -27.24 -4.63
N ASN A 217 -23.90 -25.95 -4.78
CA ASN A 217 -25.21 -25.54 -5.27
C ASN A 217 -25.34 -25.72 -6.79
N LEU A 218 -24.30 -25.44 -7.57
CA LEU A 218 -24.31 -25.66 -9.02
C LEU A 218 -24.27 -27.14 -9.43
N ASP A 219 -23.75 -28.01 -8.55
CA ASP A 219 -23.85 -29.46 -8.74
C ASP A 219 -25.30 -29.95 -8.54
N ALA A 220 -26.09 -29.29 -7.68
CA ALA A 220 -27.46 -29.70 -7.33
C ALA A 220 -28.55 -28.99 -8.15
N PHE A 221 -28.36 -27.72 -8.53
CA PHE A 221 -29.37 -26.86 -9.14
C PHE A 221 -28.86 -26.20 -10.42
N PRO A 222 -29.73 -25.88 -11.39
CA PRO A 222 -29.34 -25.12 -12.57
C PRO A 222 -28.98 -23.67 -12.19
N LEU A 223 -28.06 -23.07 -12.96
CA LEU A 223 -27.63 -21.69 -12.72
C LEU A 223 -28.79 -20.69 -12.88
N HIS A 224 -29.56 -20.83 -13.95
CA HIS A 224 -30.81 -20.10 -14.20
C HIS A 224 -31.89 -21.09 -14.62
N GLY A 225 -33.17 -20.76 -14.38
CA GLY A 225 -34.29 -21.62 -14.77
C GLY A 225 -34.40 -21.89 -16.29
N TYR A 226 -33.74 -21.08 -17.13
CA TYR A 226 -33.72 -21.23 -18.58
C TYR A 226 -32.43 -21.86 -19.14
N THR A 227 -31.37 -22.01 -18.33
CA THR A 227 -30.07 -22.48 -18.82
C THR A 227 -30.00 -24.01 -18.84
N LYS A 228 -29.84 -24.60 -20.04
CA LYS A 228 -29.63 -26.03 -20.26
C LYS A 228 -28.14 -26.42 -20.31
N ALA A 229 -27.33 -25.94 -19.36
CA ALA A 229 -25.90 -26.26 -19.32
C ALA A 229 -25.69 -27.75 -18.98
N SER A 230 -24.73 -28.43 -19.61
CA SER A 230 -24.32 -29.78 -19.22
C SER A 230 -23.21 -29.77 -18.18
N ARG A 231 -22.36 -28.73 -18.19
CA ARG A 231 -21.15 -28.58 -17.36
C ARG A 231 -20.97 -27.12 -16.96
N TYR A 232 -20.47 -26.91 -15.75
CA TYR A 232 -20.10 -25.58 -15.24
C TYR A 232 -18.61 -25.51 -14.93
N GLU A 233 -18.02 -24.34 -15.15
CA GLU A 233 -16.67 -24.03 -14.73
C GLU A 233 -16.62 -22.70 -13.99
N ILE A 234 -16.09 -22.72 -12.77
CA ILE A 234 -16.03 -21.56 -11.88
C ILE A 234 -14.64 -20.94 -12.00
N VAL A 235 -14.61 -19.68 -12.43
CA VAL A 235 -13.46 -18.78 -12.36
C VAL A 235 -13.54 -18.05 -11.03
N VAL A 236 -12.63 -18.40 -10.11
CA VAL A 236 -12.60 -17.86 -8.75
C VAL A 236 -11.98 -16.46 -8.75
N GLY A 237 -12.59 -15.54 -8.03
CA GLY A 237 -12.02 -14.22 -7.71
C GLY A 237 -10.99 -14.30 -6.57
N GLU A 238 -10.92 -13.27 -5.73
CA GLU A 238 -9.91 -13.18 -4.67
C GLU A 238 -10.42 -12.43 -3.42
N PRO A 239 -9.91 -12.77 -2.20
CA PRO A 239 -10.49 -12.28 -0.94
C PRO A 239 -9.98 -10.90 -0.47
N THR A 240 -9.07 -10.22 -1.18
CA THR A 240 -8.37 -9.01 -0.71
C THR A 240 -9.35 -7.92 -0.28
N CYS A 241 -10.39 -7.64 -1.06
CA CYS A 241 -11.35 -6.58 -0.73
C CYS A 241 -12.16 -6.88 0.54
N ILE A 242 -12.36 -8.17 0.88
CA ILE A 242 -13.07 -8.59 2.10
C ILE A 242 -12.17 -8.38 3.32
N VAL A 243 -10.89 -8.71 3.19
CA VAL A 243 -9.89 -8.52 4.25
C VAL A 243 -9.65 -7.03 4.51
N LEU A 244 -9.42 -6.24 3.46
CA LEU A 244 -9.14 -4.80 3.56
C LEU A 244 -10.36 -3.96 3.99
N ALA A 245 -11.57 -4.52 3.92
CA ALA A 245 -12.78 -3.85 4.39
C ALA A 245 -12.90 -3.81 5.92
N ASN A 246 -12.08 -4.59 6.65
CA ASN A 246 -12.13 -4.64 8.11
C ASN A 246 -11.28 -3.50 8.73
N PRO A 247 -11.90 -2.48 9.35
CA PRO A 247 -11.17 -1.33 9.91
C PRO A 247 -10.22 -1.73 11.04
N TRP A 248 -10.55 -2.76 11.83
CA TRP A 248 -9.72 -3.23 12.93
C TRP A 248 -8.42 -3.84 12.43
N LEU A 249 -8.47 -4.57 11.31
CA LEU A 249 -7.27 -5.11 10.69
C LEU A 249 -6.38 -3.98 10.15
N CYS A 250 -6.97 -2.96 9.53
CA CYS A 250 -6.20 -1.80 9.06
C CYS A 250 -5.51 -1.05 10.22
N LEU A 251 -6.21 -0.86 11.35
CA LEU A 251 -5.63 -0.29 12.57
C LEU A 251 -4.51 -1.16 13.15
N TRP A 252 -4.65 -2.49 13.10
CA TRP A 252 -3.62 -3.43 13.53
C TRP A 252 -2.30 -3.24 12.77
N PHE A 253 -2.37 -3.06 11.45
CA PHE A 253 -1.19 -2.77 10.63
C PHE A 253 -0.60 -1.38 10.88
N LEU A 254 -1.41 -0.38 11.25
CA LEU A 254 -0.89 0.93 11.67
C LEU A 254 -0.15 0.85 12.99
N LEU A 255 -0.67 0.08 13.95
CA LEU A 255 0.04 -0.16 15.21
C LEU A 255 1.37 -0.87 14.98
N ASP A 256 1.41 -1.88 14.10
CA ASP A 256 2.64 -2.55 13.67
C ASP A 256 3.67 -1.59 13.02
N LEU A 257 3.18 -0.61 12.25
CA LEU A 257 4.03 0.39 11.61
C LEU A 257 4.65 1.35 12.62
N VAL A 258 3.86 1.90 13.55
CA VAL A 258 4.31 2.86 14.58
C VAL A 258 5.23 2.21 15.60
N THR A 259 5.00 0.94 15.94
CA THR A 259 5.84 0.21 16.91
C THR A 259 7.23 -0.15 16.39
N ASN A 260 7.46 -0.09 15.08
CA ASN A 260 8.74 -0.44 14.42
C ASN A 260 9.29 0.73 13.58
N THR A 261 9.17 1.96 14.11
CA THR A 261 9.58 3.19 13.44
C THR A 261 11.08 3.25 13.12
N GLU A 262 11.95 2.65 13.95
CA GLU A 262 13.40 2.64 13.74
C GLU A 262 13.83 2.15 12.33
N TYR A 263 13.04 1.27 11.71
CA TYR A 263 13.34 0.75 10.38
C TYR A 263 12.73 1.61 9.26
N ILE A 264 11.83 2.55 9.57
CA ILE A 264 11.32 3.53 8.58
C ILE A 264 12.47 4.46 8.17
N GLY A 265 13.25 4.98 9.13
CA GLY A 265 14.43 5.81 8.84
C GLY A 265 15.44 5.08 7.95
N MET A 266 15.75 3.82 8.29
CA MET A 266 16.58 2.94 7.46
C MET A 266 16.02 2.77 6.04
N ALA A 267 14.71 2.56 5.89
CA ALA A 267 14.10 2.40 4.58
C ALA A 267 14.16 3.69 3.75
N CYS A 268 14.02 4.87 4.36
CA CYS A 268 14.24 6.16 3.69
C CYS A 268 15.66 6.26 3.12
N LEU A 269 16.68 5.89 3.91
CA LEU A 269 18.08 5.89 3.46
C LEU A 269 18.34 4.94 2.28
N ARG A 270 17.71 3.76 2.30
CA ARG A 270 17.81 2.74 1.23
C ARG A 270 17.15 3.19 -0.07
N VAL A 271 16.06 3.96 -0.01
CA VAL A 271 15.40 4.50 -1.22
C VAL A 271 16.25 5.55 -1.94
N CYS A 272 17.20 6.19 -1.25
CA CYS A 272 18.16 7.09 -1.89
C CYS A 272 19.26 6.35 -2.70
N GLN A 273 19.23 5.01 -2.76
CA GLN A 273 20.29 4.17 -3.33
C GLN A 273 19.99 3.65 -4.73
N ILE A 274 19.97 4.56 -5.71
CA ILE A 274 19.73 4.19 -7.12
C ILE A 274 20.86 3.31 -7.72
N ASN A 275 22.06 3.36 -7.16
CA ASN A 275 23.19 2.53 -7.61
C ASN A 275 23.04 1.05 -7.22
N ASN A 276 22.29 0.76 -6.15
CA ASN A 276 22.01 -0.60 -5.72
C ASN A 276 20.51 -0.84 -5.68
N LEU A 277 19.99 -1.32 -6.82
CA LEU A 277 18.57 -1.57 -7.02
C LEU A 277 17.97 -2.56 -6.01
N VAL A 278 18.77 -3.43 -5.40
CA VAL A 278 18.28 -4.38 -4.39
C VAL A 278 17.88 -3.63 -3.12
N TYR A 279 18.75 -2.78 -2.58
CA TYR A 279 18.42 -1.98 -1.39
C TYR A 279 17.33 -0.97 -1.69
N PHE A 280 17.35 -0.35 -2.86
CA PHE A 280 16.26 0.50 -3.32
C PHE A 280 14.91 -0.23 -3.27
N CYS A 281 14.82 -1.43 -3.87
CA CYS A 281 13.60 -2.23 -3.86
C CYS A 281 13.20 -2.65 -2.44
N LEU A 282 14.15 -3.02 -1.58
CA LEU A 282 13.87 -3.34 -0.17
C LEU A 282 13.31 -2.14 0.59
N GLY A 283 13.86 -0.94 0.38
CA GLY A 283 13.35 0.31 0.93
C GLY A 283 11.94 0.63 0.45
N MET A 284 11.69 0.51 -0.86
CA MET A 284 10.35 0.70 -1.44
C MET A 284 9.33 -0.29 -0.89
N LEU A 285 9.71 -1.58 -0.78
CA LEU A 285 8.82 -2.62 -0.24
C LEU A 285 8.48 -2.36 1.22
N TYR A 286 9.44 -1.89 2.02
CA TYR A 286 9.22 -1.55 3.42
C TYR A 286 8.31 -0.32 3.56
N LEU A 287 8.60 0.77 2.84
CA LEU A 287 7.79 1.99 2.86
C LEU A 287 6.41 1.79 2.24
N GLY A 288 6.23 0.80 1.36
CA GLY A 288 4.92 0.40 0.85
C GLY A 288 3.92 -0.01 1.93
N ARG A 289 4.37 -0.35 3.15
CA ARG A 289 3.50 -0.59 4.32
C ARG A 289 2.67 0.65 4.71
N THR A 290 3.08 1.84 4.32
CA THR A 290 2.35 3.08 4.57
C THR A 290 0.99 3.13 3.85
N VAL A 291 0.74 2.23 2.88
CA VAL A 291 -0.58 2.05 2.24
C VAL A 291 -1.71 1.83 3.26
N TRP A 292 -1.40 1.25 4.43
CA TRP A 292 -2.37 1.00 5.48
C TRP A 292 -2.95 2.30 6.08
N CYS A 293 -2.24 3.43 5.98
CA CYS A 293 -2.78 4.75 6.29
C CYS A 293 -3.96 5.08 5.35
N GLY A 294 -3.77 4.87 4.04
CA GLY A 294 -4.81 5.06 3.04
C GLY A 294 -5.99 4.09 3.21
N TYR A 295 -5.74 2.80 3.47
CA TYR A 295 -6.82 1.84 3.71
C TYR A 295 -7.64 2.16 4.97
N THR A 296 -6.97 2.58 6.05
CA THR A 296 -7.67 3.01 7.27
C THR A 296 -8.52 4.25 7.00
N ALA A 297 -7.98 5.24 6.28
CA ALA A 297 -8.73 6.44 5.90
C ALA A 297 -9.98 6.10 5.08
N LEU A 298 -9.87 5.19 4.11
CA LEU A 298 -11.01 4.73 3.32
C LEU A 298 -12.05 3.96 4.15
N ALA A 299 -11.61 3.12 5.09
CA ALA A 299 -12.50 2.35 5.97
C ALA A 299 -13.26 3.28 6.94
N VAL A 300 -12.57 4.24 7.56
CA VAL A 300 -13.19 5.25 8.43
C VAL A 300 -14.15 6.13 7.63
N LEU A 301 -13.73 6.59 6.44
CA LEU A 301 -14.58 7.39 5.55
C LEU A 301 -15.85 6.64 5.15
N ASN A 302 -15.79 5.33 4.88
CA ASN A 302 -16.97 4.53 4.58
C ASN A 302 -17.99 4.58 5.73
N ILE A 303 -17.52 4.42 6.98
CA ILE A 303 -18.38 4.50 8.17
C ILE A 303 -19.02 5.89 8.27
N LEU A 304 -18.24 6.96 8.09
CA LEU A 304 -18.72 8.34 8.17
C LEU A 304 -19.75 8.66 7.07
N LEU A 305 -19.46 8.28 5.82
CA LEU A 305 -20.36 8.53 4.69
C LEU A 305 -21.68 7.77 4.82
N LYS A 306 -21.63 6.52 5.31
CA LYS A 306 -22.85 5.73 5.56
C LYS A 306 -23.69 6.33 6.68
N ARG A 307 -23.08 6.69 7.81
CA ARG A 307 -23.76 7.37 8.92
C ARG A 307 -24.40 8.70 8.51
N ARG A 308 -23.81 9.40 7.53
CA ARG A 308 -24.31 10.68 7.01
C ARG A 308 -25.19 10.53 5.75
N HIS A 309 -25.47 9.30 5.29
CA HIS A 309 -26.19 9.02 4.04
C HIS A 309 -25.60 9.69 2.78
N LYS A 310 -24.27 9.95 2.78
CA LYS A 310 -23.53 10.61 1.70
C LYS A 310 -22.68 9.66 0.86
N ALA A 311 -23.02 8.37 0.84
CA ALA A 311 -22.27 7.35 0.08
C ALA A 311 -22.13 7.67 -1.43
N HIS A 312 -23.01 8.50 -1.99
CA HIS A 312 -22.95 8.93 -3.39
C HIS A 312 -21.85 9.96 -3.69
N TRP A 313 -21.22 10.56 -2.68
CA TRP A 313 -20.16 11.56 -2.86
C TRP A 313 -18.82 10.96 -3.28
N VAL A 314 -18.65 9.65 -3.09
CA VAL A 314 -17.37 8.98 -3.31
C VAL A 314 -17.54 7.82 -4.27
N LYS A 315 -16.54 7.67 -5.14
CA LYS A 315 -16.41 6.51 -6.03
C LYS A 315 -15.47 5.50 -5.36
N PRO A 316 -15.79 4.19 -5.42
CA PRO A 316 -14.92 3.16 -4.85
C PRO A 316 -13.53 3.17 -5.48
N THR A 317 -12.51 3.17 -4.62
CA THR A 317 -11.09 3.19 -5.02
C THR A 317 -10.60 1.76 -5.28
N ASN A 318 -9.78 1.60 -6.31
CA ASN A 318 -9.13 0.32 -6.61
C ASN A 318 -7.96 0.08 -5.65
N THR A 319 -8.04 -1.01 -4.88
CA THR A 319 -7.05 -1.37 -3.85
C THR A 319 -5.66 -1.65 -4.41
N THR A 320 -5.57 -2.17 -5.64
CA THR A 320 -4.29 -2.51 -6.28
C THR A 320 -3.58 -1.27 -6.80
N ILE A 321 -4.34 -0.34 -7.41
CA ILE A 321 -3.78 0.94 -7.84
C ILE A 321 -3.27 1.71 -6.62
N LEU A 322 -4.02 1.71 -5.52
CA LEU A 322 -3.59 2.35 -4.28
C LEU A 322 -2.32 1.70 -3.71
N ALA A 323 -2.21 0.37 -3.67
CA ALA A 323 -1.00 -0.31 -3.21
C ALA A 323 0.24 -0.02 -4.07
N LEU A 324 0.07 -0.03 -5.40
CA LEU A 324 1.15 0.31 -6.33
C LEU A 324 1.56 1.78 -6.17
N ALA A 325 0.59 2.68 -6.09
CA ALA A 325 0.84 4.10 -5.88
C ALA A 325 1.54 4.35 -4.54
N ALA A 326 1.15 3.67 -3.46
CA ALA A 326 1.80 3.81 -2.16
C ALA A 326 3.24 3.25 -2.17
N SER A 327 3.49 2.16 -2.91
CA SER A 327 4.84 1.60 -3.06
C SER A 327 5.74 2.53 -3.90
N LEU A 328 5.20 3.10 -4.99
CA LEU A 328 5.90 4.08 -5.82
C LEU A 328 6.08 5.43 -5.10
N ALA A 329 5.08 5.86 -4.31
CA ALA A 329 5.14 7.08 -3.52
C ALA A 329 6.14 6.95 -2.38
N GLY A 330 6.08 5.84 -1.64
CA GLY A 330 7.04 5.53 -0.58
C GLY A 330 8.48 5.39 -1.10
N GLY A 331 8.67 5.01 -2.37
CA GLY A 331 9.97 4.94 -3.02
C GLY A 331 10.32 6.18 -3.85
N GLY A 332 9.94 6.14 -5.12
CA GLY A 332 10.34 7.14 -6.12
C GLY A 332 9.91 8.56 -5.80
N ILE A 333 8.73 8.78 -5.18
CA ILE A 333 8.33 10.14 -4.77
C ILE A 333 9.15 10.61 -3.57
N MET A 334 9.44 9.74 -2.59
CA MET A 334 10.36 10.08 -1.49
C MET A 334 11.73 10.48 -2.01
N TYR A 335 12.26 9.79 -3.03
CA TYR A 335 13.51 10.20 -3.67
C TYR A 335 13.43 11.59 -4.30
N ILE A 336 12.37 11.87 -5.09
CA ILE A 336 12.16 13.20 -5.68
C ILE A 336 12.00 14.28 -4.59
N GLN A 337 11.32 13.93 -3.50
CA GLN A 337 11.14 14.78 -2.33
C GLN A 337 12.47 15.10 -1.65
N THR A 338 13.45 14.19 -1.68
CA THR A 338 14.81 14.47 -1.19
C THR A 338 15.66 15.31 -2.12
N GLU A 339 15.25 15.51 -3.38
CA GLU A 339 15.94 16.41 -4.32
C GLU A 339 15.33 17.83 -4.31
N TRP A 340 14.14 18.01 -3.70
CA TRP A 340 13.47 19.31 -3.63
C TRP A 340 13.78 20.02 -2.31
N GLN A 341 14.60 21.06 -2.38
CA GLN A 341 15.10 21.85 -1.23
C GLN A 341 14.00 22.34 -0.28
N GLU A 342 12.96 23.01 -0.79
CA GLU A 342 11.83 23.47 0.04
C GLU A 342 11.17 22.33 0.86
N HIS A 343 11.16 21.12 0.29
CA HIS A 343 10.60 19.95 0.96
C HIS A 343 11.55 19.37 2.00
N LEU A 344 12.85 19.37 1.73
CA LEU A 344 13.90 19.04 2.69
C LEU A 344 13.84 19.99 3.90
N ASP A 345 13.71 21.29 3.66
CA ASP A 345 13.65 22.31 4.71
C ASP A 345 12.41 22.18 5.58
N MET A 346 11.27 21.87 4.97
CA MET A 346 10.04 21.56 5.71
C MET A 346 10.25 20.35 6.63
N TYR A 347 10.80 19.24 6.13
CA TYR A 347 11.03 18.05 6.96
C TYR A 347 12.10 18.27 8.03
N PHE A 348 13.18 18.98 7.70
CA PHE A 348 14.21 19.35 8.65
C PHE A 348 13.62 20.20 9.79
N THR A 349 12.79 21.19 9.47
CA THR A 349 12.07 21.99 10.46
C THR A 349 11.21 21.11 11.37
N LEU A 350 10.50 20.11 10.80
CA LEU A 350 9.70 19.15 11.57
C LEU A 350 10.54 18.30 12.54
N TYR A 351 11.76 17.92 12.17
CA TYR A 351 12.67 17.16 13.05
C TYR A 351 13.25 18.02 14.20
N VAL A 352 13.41 19.32 13.96
CA VAL A 352 14.04 20.26 14.90
C VAL A 352 13.03 20.96 15.83
N VAL A 353 11.71 20.76 15.64
CA VAL A 353 10.64 21.29 16.51
C VAL A 353 10.93 21.06 18.00
N HIS A 354 11.51 19.91 18.33
CA HIS A 354 11.94 19.58 19.69
C HIS A 354 13.40 19.15 19.71
N TYR A 355 14.28 20.04 19.24
CA TYR A 355 15.72 19.89 19.34
C TYR A 355 16.21 20.27 20.73
N VAL A 356 16.87 19.32 21.40
CA VAL A 356 17.53 19.54 22.69
C VAL A 356 19.02 19.31 22.49
N SER A 357 19.81 20.30 22.87
CA SER A 357 21.26 20.31 22.79
C SER A 357 21.79 20.97 24.05
N ASP A 358 21.95 20.19 25.11
CA ASP A 358 22.57 20.67 26.34
C ASP A 358 24.08 20.35 26.32
N THR A 359 24.88 21.23 26.94
CA THR A 359 26.34 21.06 27.08
C THR A 359 26.75 19.83 27.90
N HIS A 360 25.80 19.27 28.66
CA HIS A 360 25.99 18.08 29.49
C HIS A 360 25.08 16.89 29.11
N GLU A 361 24.16 17.06 28.16
CA GLU A 361 23.22 16.01 27.73
C GLU A 361 23.41 15.65 26.25
N THR A 362 22.99 14.43 25.92
CA THR A 362 22.93 13.93 24.56
C THR A 362 22.07 14.82 23.67
N THR A 363 22.57 15.13 22.47
CA THR A 363 21.78 15.84 21.46
C THR A 363 20.65 14.94 20.93
N THR A 364 19.41 15.42 20.98
CA THR A 364 18.23 14.67 20.52
C THR A 364 17.42 15.45 19.48
N MET A 365 16.89 14.74 18.48
CA MET A 365 15.93 15.25 17.50
C MET A 365 14.67 14.41 17.50
N GLU A 366 13.51 15.05 17.34
CA GLU A 366 12.21 14.38 17.47
C GLU A 366 11.63 14.00 16.11
N THR A 367 11.21 12.75 15.95
CA THR A 367 10.75 12.20 14.67
C THR A 367 9.23 12.18 14.52
N ALA A 368 8.48 12.32 15.62
CA ALA A 368 7.02 12.23 15.61
C ALA A 368 6.34 13.22 14.64
N PRO A 369 6.72 14.52 14.57
CA PRO A 369 6.06 15.48 13.68
C PRO A 369 6.25 15.10 12.20
N ALA A 370 7.47 14.75 11.80
CA ALA A 370 7.80 14.32 10.45
C ALA A 370 7.00 13.06 10.06
N MET A 371 6.94 12.06 10.95
CA MET A 371 6.15 10.86 10.71
C MET A 371 4.64 11.12 10.64
N LEU A 372 4.11 12.04 11.46
CA LEU A 372 2.70 12.40 11.41
C LEU A 372 2.34 13.05 10.07
N VAL A 373 3.14 14.00 9.60
CA VAL A 373 2.95 14.65 8.29
C VAL A 373 3.03 13.63 7.16
N TYR A 374 4.01 12.72 7.22
CA TYR A 374 4.13 11.64 6.25
C TYR A 374 2.93 10.69 6.29
N ALA A 375 2.47 10.26 7.46
CA ALA A 375 1.30 9.41 7.61
C ALA A 375 0.04 10.09 7.07
N LEU A 376 -0.17 11.39 7.37
CA LEU A 376 -1.26 12.19 6.84
C LEU A 376 -1.19 12.29 5.31
N SER A 377 -0.01 12.50 4.72
CA SER A 377 0.16 12.51 3.26
C SER A 377 -0.30 11.17 2.63
N MET A 378 0.01 10.05 3.28
CA MET A 378 -0.40 8.71 2.85
C MET A 378 -1.90 8.44 3.05
N THR A 379 -2.55 9.07 4.04
CA THR A 379 -4.03 9.06 4.14
C THR A 379 -4.69 9.84 2.99
N MET A 380 -4.01 10.86 2.44
CA MET A 380 -4.53 11.68 1.34
C MET A 380 -4.35 11.02 -0.04
N LEU A 381 -3.45 10.04 -0.15
CA LEU A 381 -3.12 9.36 -1.40
C LEU A 381 -4.34 8.80 -2.18
N PRO A 382 -5.34 8.13 -1.57
CA PRO A 382 -6.51 7.65 -2.30
C PRO A 382 -7.30 8.78 -3.00
N PHE A 383 -7.37 9.96 -2.37
CA PHE A 383 -8.09 11.11 -2.91
C PHE A 383 -7.33 11.75 -4.07
N VAL A 384 -6.00 11.84 -3.95
CA VAL A 384 -5.12 12.28 -5.05
C VAL A 384 -5.30 11.38 -6.27
N ILE A 385 -5.29 10.05 -6.08
CA ILE A 385 -5.52 9.09 -7.16
C ILE A 385 -6.89 9.30 -7.80
N ALA A 386 -7.94 9.49 -7.00
CA ALA A 386 -9.29 9.73 -7.51
C ALA A 386 -9.38 11.03 -8.33
N ALA A 387 -8.77 12.12 -7.85
CA ALA A 387 -8.69 13.39 -8.55
C ALA A 387 -7.92 13.27 -9.87
N MET A 388 -6.75 12.62 -9.84
CA MET A 388 -5.92 12.38 -11.03
C MET A 388 -6.66 11.56 -12.09
N GLN A 389 -7.40 10.52 -11.68
CA GLN A 389 -8.24 9.75 -12.60
C GLN A 389 -9.37 10.59 -13.21
N HIS A 390 -9.95 11.52 -12.45
CA HIS A 390 -10.99 12.41 -12.96
C HIS A 390 -10.41 13.35 -14.05
N VAL A 391 -9.27 13.99 -13.77
CA VAL A 391 -8.57 14.87 -14.71
C VAL A 391 -8.14 14.09 -15.96
N ALA A 392 -7.53 12.92 -15.82
CA ALA A 392 -7.11 12.10 -16.94
C ALA A 392 -8.29 11.68 -17.84
N ASN A 393 -9.43 11.30 -17.25
CA ASN A 393 -10.63 10.95 -18.01
C ASN A 393 -11.23 12.16 -18.73
N PHE A 394 -11.22 13.34 -18.09
CA PHE A 394 -11.65 14.59 -18.71
C PHE A 394 -10.77 14.93 -19.92
N LEU A 395 -9.44 14.88 -19.76
CA LEU A 395 -8.48 15.12 -20.84
C LEU A 395 -8.62 14.11 -21.99
N LEU A 396 -8.75 12.81 -21.67
CA LEU A 396 -8.96 11.76 -22.67
C LEU A 396 -10.30 11.93 -23.41
N HIS A 397 -11.36 12.34 -22.70
CA HIS A 397 -12.65 12.61 -23.32
C HIS A 397 -12.56 13.81 -24.25
N HIS A 398 -11.92 14.90 -23.80
CA HIS A 398 -11.70 16.09 -24.60
C HIS A 398 -10.84 15.79 -25.82
N TRP A 399 -9.75 15.02 -25.67
CA TRP A 399 -8.90 14.59 -26.77
C TRP A 399 -9.65 13.71 -27.77
N LYS A 400 -10.49 12.77 -27.29
CA LYS A 400 -11.36 11.96 -28.15
C LYS A 400 -12.42 12.80 -28.86
N LEU A 401 -13.00 13.82 -28.22
CA LEU A 401 -13.95 14.75 -28.84
C LEU A 401 -13.27 15.65 -29.88
N CYS A 402 -12.04 16.09 -29.64
CA CYS A 402 -11.25 16.85 -30.61
C CYS A 402 -10.84 15.99 -31.82
N ARG A 403 -10.62 14.68 -31.61
CA ARG A 403 -10.18 13.74 -32.66
C ARG A 403 -11.34 13.09 -33.40
N ALA A 404 -12.49 12.93 -32.76
CA ALA A 404 -13.74 12.51 -33.37
C ALA A 404 -14.45 13.74 -33.94
N GLY A 405 -14.11 14.11 -35.18
CA GLY A 405 -14.88 15.08 -35.94
C GLY A 405 -16.38 14.77 -35.87
N ARG A 406 -17.19 15.81 -35.68
CA ARG A 406 -18.67 15.80 -35.59
C ARG A 406 -19.26 14.68 -36.46
N ILE A 407 -19.82 13.63 -35.85
CA ILE A 407 -20.96 12.86 -36.37
C ILE A 407 -21.44 11.92 -35.24
N THR A 408 -22.77 11.87 -35.06
CA THR A 408 -23.57 10.96 -34.20
C THR A 408 -23.60 11.19 -32.67
N SER A 409 -24.34 12.20 -32.22
CA SER A 409 -24.72 12.35 -30.80
C SER A 409 -26.20 12.13 -30.45
N MET A 410 -27.11 11.87 -31.41
CA MET A 410 -28.57 11.87 -31.11
C MET A 410 -29.28 10.50 -31.02
N LEU A 411 -28.70 9.38 -31.45
CA LEU A 411 -29.43 8.08 -31.47
C LEU A 411 -29.19 7.17 -30.24
N ILE A 412 -28.56 7.66 -29.17
CA ILE A 412 -27.96 6.79 -28.13
C ILE A 412 -28.81 6.74 -26.83
N SER A 413 -29.98 7.38 -26.72
CA SER A 413 -30.67 7.47 -25.41
C SER A 413 -31.43 6.19 -24.99
N SER A 414 -32.13 5.48 -25.89
CA SER A 414 -32.91 4.29 -25.50
C SER A 414 -32.09 2.99 -25.48
N ALA A 415 -31.05 2.89 -26.33
CA ALA A 415 -30.13 1.75 -26.33
C ALA A 415 -29.21 1.71 -25.09
N ARG A 416 -29.04 2.84 -24.37
CA ARG A 416 -28.19 2.94 -23.17
C ARG A 416 -28.58 1.98 -22.06
N HIS A 417 -29.85 1.65 -21.87
CA HIS A 417 -30.30 0.80 -20.75
C HIS A 417 -30.02 -0.70 -20.95
N SER A 418 -30.13 -1.23 -22.18
CA SER A 418 -29.74 -2.64 -22.44
C SER A 418 -28.23 -2.78 -22.61
N LEU A 419 -27.56 -1.79 -23.20
CA LEU A 419 -26.09 -1.72 -23.28
C LEU A 419 -25.44 -1.61 -21.89
N THR A 420 -25.98 -0.80 -20.96
CA THR A 420 -25.41 -0.69 -19.60
C THR A 420 -25.51 -1.98 -18.81
N ARG A 421 -26.60 -2.75 -18.94
CA ARG A 421 -26.73 -4.08 -18.31
C ARG A 421 -25.70 -5.08 -18.85
N SER A 422 -25.49 -5.08 -20.17
CA SER A 422 -24.45 -5.91 -20.79
C SER A 422 -23.03 -5.44 -20.45
N MET A 423 -22.81 -4.14 -20.19
CA MET A 423 -21.48 -3.63 -19.82
C MET A 423 -21.06 -4.01 -18.40
N MET A 424 -21.99 -4.13 -17.45
CA MET A 424 -21.66 -4.45 -16.05
C MET A 424 -21.33 -5.94 -15.83
N SER A 425 -21.86 -6.83 -16.67
CA SER A 425 -21.49 -8.26 -16.72
C SER A 425 -20.18 -8.52 -17.47
N GLN A 426 -19.68 -7.56 -18.24
CA GLN A 426 -18.45 -7.72 -19.04
C GLN A 426 -17.19 -7.73 -18.18
N CYS A 427 -16.22 -8.52 -18.62
CA CYS A 427 -14.89 -8.62 -18.02
C CYS A 427 -14.15 -7.26 -17.95
N GLU A 428 -14.50 -6.32 -18.84
CA GLU A 428 -13.93 -4.97 -18.86
C GLU A 428 -14.43 -4.08 -17.71
N TYR A 429 -15.58 -4.39 -17.10
CA TYR A 429 -16.09 -3.64 -15.94
C TYR A 429 -15.46 -4.10 -14.61
N ASN A 430 -14.19 -4.48 -14.66
CA ASN A 430 -13.41 -4.88 -13.49
C ASN A 430 -12.20 -3.98 -13.26
N ASP A 431 -11.65 -4.09 -12.06
CA ASP A 431 -10.36 -3.51 -11.68
C ASP A 431 -9.23 -4.05 -12.56
N VAL A 432 -8.17 -3.24 -12.76
CA VAL A 432 -7.01 -3.61 -13.60
C VAL A 432 -6.47 -4.99 -13.24
N LYS A 433 -6.28 -5.26 -11.94
CA LYS A 433 -5.86 -6.56 -11.41
C LYS A 433 -6.74 -7.70 -11.93
N HIS A 434 -8.05 -7.55 -11.79
CA HIS A 434 -8.98 -8.61 -12.14
C HIS A 434 -9.14 -8.73 -13.66
N ARG A 435 -8.97 -7.64 -14.44
CA ARG A 435 -8.85 -7.72 -15.91
C ARG A 435 -7.66 -8.56 -16.34
N VAL A 436 -6.51 -8.42 -15.68
CA VAL A 436 -5.31 -9.24 -15.94
C VAL A 436 -5.58 -10.71 -15.61
N VAL A 437 -6.22 -11.00 -14.47
CA VAL A 437 -6.62 -12.38 -14.10
C VAL A 437 -7.54 -13.00 -15.17
N LEU A 438 -8.56 -12.26 -15.61
CA LEU A 438 -9.50 -12.73 -16.63
C LEU A 438 -8.82 -12.91 -18.00
N TRP A 439 -7.85 -12.05 -18.34
CA TRP A 439 -7.03 -12.19 -19.54
C TRP A 439 -6.14 -13.44 -19.50
N LEU A 440 -5.47 -13.70 -18.37
CA LEU A 440 -4.67 -14.93 -18.16
C LEU A 440 -5.53 -16.21 -18.21
N CYS A 441 -6.77 -16.10 -17.75
CA CYS A 441 -7.76 -17.17 -17.86
C CYS A 441 -8.40 -17.27 -19.26
N GLY A 442 -8.05 -16.40 -20.20
CA GLY A 442 -8.52 -16.44 -21.58
C GLY A 442 -9.95 -15.91 -21.79
N LEU A 443 -10.62 -15.38 -20.75
CA LEU A 443 -12.00 -14.91 -20.86
C LEU A 443 -12.13 -13.65 -21.73
N THR A 444 -11.11 -12.80 -21.79
CA THR A 444 -11.11 -11.60 -22.64
C THR A 444 -11.03 -11.93 -24.14
N LYS A 445 -10.65 -13.16 -24.50
CA LYS A 445 -10.61 -13.63 -25.91
C LYS A 445 -11.97 -14.15 -26.39
N LEU A 446 -12.95 -14.28 -25.50
CA LEU A 446 -14.31 -14.68 -25.84
C LEU A 446 -14.99 -13.53 -26.59
N LYS A 447 -14.97 -13.57 -27.94
CA LYS A 447 -15.59 -12.53 -28.77
C LYS A 447 -17.09 -12.38 -28.43
N PRO A 448 -17.64 -11.15 -28.34
CA PRO A 448 -19.06 -10.86 -28.08
C PRO A 448 -20.04 -11.27 -29.20
N ARG A 449 -19.65 -12.16 -30.12
CA ARG A 449 -20.52 -12.59 -31.22
C ARG A 449 -21.57 -13.57 -30.68
N GLY A 450 -22.66 -13.03 -30.16
CA GLY A 450 -23.86 -13.77 -29.74
C GLY A 450 -23.76 -14.54 -28.42
N ARG A 451 -22.71 -14.31 -27.61
CA ARG A 451 -22.52 -14.99 -26.31
C ARG A 451 -23.03 -14.10 -25.17
N HIS A 452 -23.99 -14.58 -24.40
CA HIS A 452 -24.64 -13.82 -23.33
C HIS A 452 -23.73 -13.76 -22.10
N PHE A 453 -23.03 -12.64 -21.91
CA PHE A 453 -22.48 -12.29 -20.58
C PHE A 453 -23.65 -11.81 -19.72
N THR A 454 -24.00 -12.57 -18.70
CA THR A 454 -25.14 -12.31 -17.81
C THR A 454 -24.66 -12.03 -16.38
N GLY A 455 -25.56 -11.57 -15.52
CA GLY A 455 -25.24 -11.18 -14.14
C GLY A 455 -24.64 -9.76 -14.01
N GLY A 456 -23.99 -9.48 -12.89
CA GLY A 456 -23.60 -8.14 -12.47
C GLY A 456 -24.78 -7.20 -12.21
N SER A 457 -25.99 -7.73 -12.03
CA SER A 457 -27.22 -6.93 -11.90
C SER A 457 -27.14 -5.93 -10.74
N ILE A 458 -26.44 -6.32 -9.68
CA ILE A 458 -26.22 -5.53 -8.48
C ILE A 458 -25.38 -4.27 -8.71
N TYR A 459 -24.53 -4.25 -9.73
CA TYR A 459 -23.74 -3.05 -10.06
C TYR A 459 -24.60 -1.93 -10.65
N SER A 460 -25.78 -2.26 -11.20
CA SER A 460 -26.77 -1.27 -11.61
C SER A 460 -27.35 -0.56 -10.38
N LEU A 461 -27.66 -1.33 -9.33
CA LEU A 461 -28.10 -0.79 -8.03
C LEU A 461 -27.00 0.07 -7.43
N PHE A 462 -25.76 -0.41 -7.38
CA PHE A 462 -24.63 0.34 -6.83
C PHE A 462 -24.34 1.64 -7.56
N ARG A 463 -24.68 1.72 -8.85
CA ARG A 463 -24.56 2.95 -9.64
C ARG A 463 -25.71 3.93 -9.35
N ALA A 464 -26.93 3.43 -9.16
CA ALA A 464 -28.10 4.25 -8.86
C ALA A 464 -28.13 4.73 -7.40
N ALA A 465 -27.77 3.85 -6.48
CA ALA A 465 -27.77 4.07 -5.04
C ALA A 465 -26.52 3.44 -4.41
N PRO A 466 -25.39 4.18 -4.36
CA PRO A 466 -24.12 3.68 -3.81
C PRO A 466 -24.18 3.26 -2.33
N GLY A 467 -25.19 3.73 -1.58
CA GLY A 467 -25.40 3.36 -0.17
C GLY A 467 -25.67 1.87 0.06
N TYR A 468 -26.08 1.12 -0.96
CA TYR A 468 -26.27 -0.33 -0.87
C TYR A 468 -24.97 -1.13 -0.95
N GLN A 469 -23.83 -0.51 -1.30
CA GLN A 469 -22.54 -1.20 -1.22
C GLN A 469 -22.15 -1.38 0.24
N ALA A 470 -21.66 -2.56 0.64
CA ALA A 470 -21.12 -2.74 1.99
C ALA A 470 -19.91 -1.82 2.24
N GLN A 471 -19.11 -1.55 1.20
CA GLN A 471 -18.02 -0.57 1.23
C GLN A 471 -18.11 0.34 0.00
N CYS A 472 -18.46 1.62 0.20
CA CYS A 472 -18.58 2.58 -0.92
C CYS A 472 -17.25 3.26 -1.29
N THR A 473 -16.23 3.16 -0.44
CA THR A 473 -14.91 3.78 -0.63
C THR A 473 -13.88 2.81 -1.24
N LEU A 474 -14.12 1.50 -1.17
CA LEU A 474 -13.23 0.44 -1.65
C LEU A 474 -13.94 -0.42 -2.69
N SER A 475 -13.27 -0.72 -3.81
CA SER A 475 -13.87 -1.59 -4.82
C SER A 475 -13.97 -3.04 -4.32
N GLN A 476 -15.19 -3.60 -4.40
CA GLN A 476 -15.50 -4.96 -3.92
C GLN A 476 -15.47 -6.02 -5.05
N ARG A 477 -15.22 -5.57 -6.29
CA ARG A 477 -15.28 -6.38 -7.52
C ARG A 477 -14.28 -7.54 -7.56
N GLY A 478 -13.20 -7.46 -6.78
CA GLY A 478 -12.19 -8.52 -6.71
C GLY A 478 -12.72 -9.86 -6.22
N GLY A 479 -13.77 -9.85 -5.38
CA GLY A 479 -14.39 -11.06 -4.84
C GLY A 479 -15.31 -11.80 -5.83
N ASP A 480 -15.66 -11.20 -6.97
CA ASP A 480 -16.63 -11.82 -7.87
C ASP A 480 -16.10 -13.09 -8.52
N CYS A 481 -17.00 -14.04 -8.73
CA CYS A 481 -16.72 -15.25 -9.50
C CYS A 481 -17.41 -15.17 -10.87
N TYR A 482 -16.87 -15.88 -11.86
CA TYR A 482 -17.48 -16.03 -13.17
C TYR A 482 -17.79 -17.50 -13.40
N ILE A 483 -19.02 -17.78 -13.81
CA ILE A 483 -19.51 -19.13 -14.06
C ILE A 483 -19.63 -19.29 -15.57
N LEU A 484 -18.82 -20.17 -16.13
CA LEU A 484 -18.83 -20.55 -17.53
C LEU A 484 -19.74 -21.76 -17.70
N CYS A 485 -20.78 -21.60 -18.51
CA CYS A 485 -21.75 -22.65 -18.80
C CYS A 485 -21.44 -23.30 -20.14
N TYR A 486 -21.32 -24.62 -20.18
CA TYR A 486 -21.04 -25.38 -21.40
C TYR A 486 -22.22 -26.27 -21.79
N ASP A 487 -22.41 -26.48 -23.08
CA ASP A 487 -23.37 -27.45 -23.63
C ASP A 487 -22.78 -28.88 -23.65
N PRO A 488 -23.56 -29.93 -23.95
CA PRO A 488 -23.05 -31.31 -24.03
C PRO A 488 -21.91 -31.50 -25.04
N SER A 489 -21.77 -30.59 -26.01
CA SER A 489 -20.70 -30.58 -27.03
C SER A 489 -19.49 -29.73 -26.59
N ASP A 490 -19.41 -29.38 -25.30
CA ASP A 490 -18.36 -28.56 -24.69
C ASP A 490 -18.20 -27.15 -25.29
N ARG A 491 -19.27 -26.61 -25.88
CA ARG A 491 -19.29 -25.22 -26.35
C ARG A 491 -19.80 -24.30 -25.26
N LEU A 492 -19.13 -23.17 -25.08
CA LEU A 492 -19.53 -22.14 -24.12
C LEU A 492 -20.86 -21.49 -24.54
N LEU A 493 -21.88 -21.64 -23.70
CA LEU A 493 -23.22 -21.07 -23.86
C LEU A 493 -23.28 -19.63 -23.32
N GLU A 494 -22.90 -19.46 -22.06
CA GLU A 494 -22.99 -18.18 -21.35
C GLU A 494 -21.90 -18.06 -20.27
N CYS A 495 -21.63 -16.81 -19.87
CA CYS A 495 -20.74 -16.48 -18.76
C CYS A 495 -21.50 -15.59 -17.78
N THR A 496 -21.80 -16.11 -16.60
CA THR A 496 -22.53 -15.36 -15.56
C THR A 496 -21.56 -14.84 -14.51
N ARG A 497 -21.55 -13.53 -14.28
CA ARG A 497 -20.85 -12.91 -13.14
C ARG A 497 -21.71 -13.06 -11.88
N VAL A 498 -21.11 -13.53 -10.79
CA VAL A 498 -21.77 -13.62 -9.48
C VAL A 498 -21.01 -12.86 -8.41
N THR A 499 -21.76 -12.17 -7.55
CA THR A 499 -21.28 -11.30 -6.47
C THR A 499 -21.78 -11.83 -5.13
N LEU A 500 -20.99 -11.67 -4.06
CA LEU A 500 -21.40 -12.09 -2.72
C LEU A 500 -22.47 -11.15 -2.14
N VAL A 501 -23.49 -11.74 -1.50
CA VAL A 501 -24.53 -11.00 -0.76
C VAL A 501 -23.91 -10.15 0.36
N SER A 502 -22.82 -10.60 0.98
CA SER A 502 -22.11 -9.86 2.03
C SER A 502 -21.48 -8.54 1.56
N GLN A 503 -21.39 -8.32 0.24
CA GLN A 503 -20.97 -7.05 -0.33
C GLN A 503 -22.12 -6.04 -0.45
N VAL A 504 -23.32 -6.41 0.00
CA VAL A 504 -24.53 -5.59 -0.05
C VAL A 504 -24.92 -5.20 1.37
N ASP A 505 -25.12 -3.91 1.60
CA ASP A 505 -25.65 -3.41 2.86
C ASP A 505 -27.19 -3.45 2.84
N LEU A 506 -27.72 -4.59 3.29
CA LEU A 506 -29.16 -4.82 3.40
C LEU A 506 -29.75 -4.26 4.71
N ALA A 507 -28.91 -3.97 5.71
CA ALA A 507 -29.35 -3.65 7.07
C ALA A 507 -30.03 -2.27 7.18
N HIS A 508 -29.67 -1.33 6.31
CA HIS A 508 -30.15 0.07 6.38
C HIS A 508 -31.34 0.37 5.45
N HIS A 509 -31.83 -0.60 4.66
CA HIS A 509 -32.82 -0.36 3.60
C HIS A 509 -33.97 -1.38 3.58
N THR A 510 -34.37 -1.87 4.76
CA THR A 510 -35.41 -2.90 4.96
C THR A 510 -36.77 -2.55 4.37
N GLN A 511 -37.07 -1.27 4.12
CA GLN A 511 -38.37 -0.83 3.62
C GLN A 511 -38.64 -1.14 2.13
N LEU A 512 -37.64 -1.56 1.35
CA LEU A 512 -37.78 -1.77 -0.10
C LEU A 512 -37.55 -3.22 -0.56
N LEU A 513 -37.33 -4.16 0.37
CA LEU A 513 -36.87 -5.52 0.08
C LEU A 513 -37.97 -6.57 0.29
N GLN A 514 -38.48 -7.12 -0.82
CA GLN A 514 -39.19 -8.40 -0.79
C GLN A 514 -38.21 -9.53 -1.09
N GLN A 515 -38.06 -10.45 -0.14
CA GLN A 515 -37.26 -11.66 -0.31
C GLN A 515 -38.11 -12.79 -0.87
N LYS A 516 -37.80 -13.23 -2.08
CA LYS A 516 -38.51 -14.33 -2.76
C LYS A 516 -37.54 -15.48 -3.03
N THR A 517 -37.99 -16.72 -2.94
CA THR A 517 -37.14 -17.88 -3.26
C THR A 517 -37.17 -18.17 -4.76
N THR A 518 -36.10 -18.76 -5.26
CA THR A 518 -36.01 -19.22 -6.66
C THR A 518 -35.45 -20.63 -6.70
N SER A 519 -35.81 -21.38 -7.73
CA SER A 519 -35.26 -22.71 -8.03
C SER A 519 -33.87 -22.67 -8.68
N ALA A 520 -33.17 -21.53 -8.62
CA ALA A 520 -31.85 -21.33 -9.22
C ALA A 520 -30.74 -21.47 -8.17
N ALA A 521 -29.55 -21.88 -8.60
CA ALA A 521 -28.38 -22.05 -7.73
C ALA A 521 -27.87 -20.73 -7.11
N VAL A 522 -28.16 -19.59 -7.73
CA VAL A 522 -27.76 -18.26 -7.26
C VAL A 522 -28.96 -17.33 -7.24
N GLY A 523 -28.92 -16.34 -6.35
CA GLY A 523 -29.93 -15.30 -6.30
C GLY A 523 -29.85 -14.32 -7.47
N ARG A 524 -30.81 -13.40 -7.54
CA ARG A 524 -30.82 -12.29 -8.50
C ARG A 524 -31.45 -11.06 -7.87
N VAL A 525 -31.01 -9.87 -8.29
CA VAL A 525 -31.64 -8.61 -7.89
C VAL A 525 -32.45 -8.06 -9.05
N VAL A 526 -33.72 -7.76 -8.80
CA VAL A 526 -34.60 -7.14 -9.79
C VAL A 526 -35.05 -5.78 -9.26
N LEU A 527 -34.77 -4.74 -10.03
CA LEU A 527 -35.31 -3.40 -9.79
C LEU A 527 -36.66 -3.31 -10.49
N GLY A 528 -37.72 -3.14 -9.71
CA GLY A 528 -39.09 -2.92 -10.18
C GLY A 528 -39.57 -1.51 -9.85
N LEU A 529 -40.64 -1.10 -10.54
CA LEU A 529 -41.41 0.09 -10.15
C LEU A 529 -42.62 -0.38 -9.35
N ASP A 530 -42.83 0.18 -8.16
CA ASP A 530 -44.07 -0.02 -7.43
C ASP A 530 -45.22 0.58 -8.24
N ARG A 531 -46.15 -0.28 -8.65
CA ARG A 531 -47.33 0.13 -9.42
C ARG A 531 -48.25 1.04 -8.61
N ASN A 532 -48.17 1.02 -7.29
CA ASN A 532 -49.08 1.76 -6.42
C ASN A 532 -48.51 3.13 -6.02
N HIS A 533 -47.19 3.30 -5.92
CA HIS A 533 -46.56 4.52 -5.36
C HIS A 533 -45.51 5.15 -6.29
N GLY A 534 -45.21 4.56 -7.45
CA GLY A 534 -44.22 5.09 -8.39
C GLY A 534 -42.77 5.05 -7.88
N SER A 535 -42.54 4.49 -6.69
CA SER A 535 -41.21 4.31 -6.09
C SER A 535 -40.50 3.09 -6.69
N THR A 536 -39.18 3.10 -6.72
CA THR A 536 -38.40 1.94 -7.19
C THR A 536 -38.31 0.91 -6.05
N VAL A 537 -38.89 -0.28 -6.24
CA VAL A 537 -38.85 -1.39 -5.27
C VAL A 537 -37.77 -2.39 -5.68
N MET A 538 -37.00 -2.85 -4.70
CA MET A 538 -35.91 -3.80 -4.92
C MET A 538 -36.33 -5.19 -4.48
N GLU A 539 -36.49 -6.11 -5.42
CA GLU A 539 -36.76 -7.51 -5.09
C GLU A 539 -35.46 -8.30 -5.10
N LEU A 540 -35.11 -8.88 -3.94
CA LEU A 540 -34.01 -9.81 -3.82
C LEU A 540 -34.58 -11.23 -3.89
N PHE A 541 -34.26 -11.89 -4.99
CA PHE A 541 -34.55 -13.30 -5.16
C PHE A 541 -33.39 -14.10 -4.59
N GLN A 542 -33.64 -14.85 -3.53
CA GLN A 542 -32.64 -15.73 -2.92
C GLN A 542 -32.54 -17.03 -3.72
N GLY A 543 -31.30 -17.46 -3.99
CA GLY A 543 -31.03 -18.75 -4.60
C GLY A 543 -31.26 -19.90 -3.62
N GLU A 544 -31.37 -21.11 -4.15
CA GLU A 544 -31.55 -22.34 -3.38
C GLU A 544 -30.53 -22.48 -2.25
N ARG A 545 -30.93 -23.15 -1.15
CA ARG A 545 -30.11 -23.35 0.05
C ARG A 545 -29.50 -22.07 0.62
N ASN A 546 -30.28 -20.98 0.61
CA ASN A 546 -29.86 -19.66 1.09
C ASN A 546 -28.55 -19.19 0.46
N SER A 547 -28.45 -19.30 -0.87
CA SER A 547 -27.21 -19.03 -1.60
C SER A 547 -26.62 -17.65 -1.27
N PRO A 548 -25.33 -17.57 -0.88
CA PRO A 548 -24.66 -16.30 -0.58
C PRO A 548 -24.22 -15.57 -1.86
N TRP A 549 -24.65 -16.02 -3.03
CA TRP A 549 -24.27 -15.48 -4.34
C TRP A 549 -25.48 -14.92 -5.08
N ILE A 550 -25.28 -13.80 -5.76
CA ILE A 550 -26.26 -13.13 -6.61
C ILE A 550 -25.65 -12.96 -8.00
N ALA A 551 -26.42 -13.27 -9.05
CA ALA A 551 -26.10 -12.93 -10.43
C ALA A 551 -26.45 -11.47 -10.76
#